data_AF-A0A8K0QZP1-F1
#
_entry.id   AF-A0A8K0QZP1-F1
#
_cell.length_a   1.000
_cell.length_b   1.000
_cell.length_c   1.000
_cell.angle_alpha   90.00
_cell.angle_beta   90.00
_cell.angle_gamma   90.00
#
_symmetry.space_group_name_H-M   'P 1'
#
loop_
_entity.id
_entity.type
_entity.pdbx_description
1 polymer ?
#
loop_
_entity_poly.entity_id
_entity_poly.type
_entity_poly.pdbx_seq_one_letter_code
_entity_poly.pdbx_strand_id
1 'polypeptide(L)'
;MYFSPKTLVLLSTTLLVSASVIPRDVIDPNNPEASDPKTPPKKLDRLPRPDNPFKDGFKMAPTSCTDWMKPSEQCFKDLQAQPGGVNAFSGGELKWDSDHRCDERQQGMFQTAAWDAHSLAFNADDEPDGHNAKHVALWKTFSTKKTFDIIVSCKDTKNLCPVQKDGKSVGGYAFTYSGWLGYYYYITMCAPFFQTDDLMGKIDLIEKEMQEGNPQKAQQAVWQKSTGQMFLHEMMHLESVGNPKIKLIFLIDELVNPNDVQGWAYGPTLVHMLARRNLNDGGGASRASTNADSYAWLANSKYFYDLTGYFPRPPNYKGSDATFDAQDQDGWMLDFGRITDDLSEADINDRLNRIVAGMSTIPAPSSVKPSKGKSLSIAAVSQVNSHGTSASSDIAWTFYTTSVGKAVGSCGETDGEKISPLGGTSVSLPSSMDIANLPWPAGEFKLDIEGAACEYKCDGTNPGRLFCPDREIACNEDSAKARKEGVLQCGSRVRFHAAVYCDF
;
A
#
# COMPACT_ATOMS: atom_id res chain seq x y z
N MET A 1 -36.04 50.93 -50.81
CA MET A 1 -35.29 51.25 -49.58
C MET A 1 -35.59 50.16 -48.57
N TYR A 2 -34.66 49.23 -48.36
CA TYR A 2 -34.80 48.15 -47.37
C TYR A 2 -33.85 48.43 -46.20
N PHE A 3 -34.40 48.51 -44.99
CA PHE A 3 -33.65 48.66 -43.76
C PHE A 3 -33.17 47.29 -43.28
N SER A 4 -31.87 47.20 -43.00
CA SER A 4 -31.18 46.04 -42.41
C SER A 4 -31.53 45.90 -40.92
N PRO A 5 -31.77 44.68 -40.39
CA PRO A 5 -31.97 44.47 -38.97
C PRO A 5 -30.63 44.56 -38.24
N LYS A 6 -30.64 45.21 -37.07
CA LYS A 6 -29.50 45.27 -36.14
C LYS A 6 -29.43 43.97 -35.35
N THR A 7 -28.36 43.22 -35.53
CA THR A 7 -28.01 42.06 -34.71
C THR A 7 -27.60 42.55 -33.32
N LEU A 8 -28.39 42.22 -32.30
CA LEU A 8 -28.08 42.47 -30.90
C LEU A 8 -27.15 41.34 -30.43
N VAL A 9 -25.85 41.62 -30.34
CA VAL A 9 -24.87 40.70 -29.73
C VAL A 9 -24.95 40.85 -28.22
N LEU A 10 -25.60 39.89 -27.55
CA LEU A 10 -25.54 39.73 -26.10
C LEU A 10 -24.16 39.15 -25.75
N LEU A 11 -23.24 40.03 -25.34
CA LEU A 11 -22.02 39.64 -24.63
C LEU A 11 -22.43 39.13 -23.25
N SER A 12 -22.58 37.80 -23.13
CA SER A 12 -22.60 37.13 -21.83
C SER A 12 -21.20 37.25 -21.22
N THR A 13 -21.02 38.21 -20.31
CA THR A 13 -19.86 38.24 -19.42
C THR A 13 -20.04 37.15 -18.37
N THR A 14 -19.82 35.89 -18.74
CA THR A 14 -19.53 34.85 -17.75
C THR A 14 -18.23 35.27 -17.06
N LEU A 15 -18.35 35.76 -15.84
CA LEU A 15 -17.26 35.81 -14.88
C LEU A 15 -16.69 34.38 -14.82
N LEU A 16 -15.57 34.16 -15.52
CA LEU A 16 -14.71 33.02 -15.25
C LEU A 16 -14.26 33.20 -13.81
N VAL A 17 -14.95 32.51 -12.89
CA VAL A 17 -14.44 32.27 -11.55
C VAL A 17 -13.22 31.41 -11.78
N SER A 18 -12.06 32.05 -11.95
CA SER A 18 -10.77 31.39 -11.87
C SER A 18 -10.79 30.65 -10.54
N ALA A 19 -10.77 29.30 -10.60
CA ALA A 19 -10.63 28.46 -9.44
C ALA A 19 -9.56 29.09 -8.56
N SER A 20 -9.93 29.46 -7.34
CA SER A 20 -9.11 30.25 -6.46
C SER A 20 -7.92 29.40 -6.01
N VAL A 21 -6.86 29.41 -6.82
CA VAL A 21 -5.55 28.89 -6.41
C VAL A 21 -5.23 29.61 -5.12
N ILE A 22 -5.13 28.86 -4.01
CA ILE A 22 -4.73 29.40 -2.72
C ILE A 22 -3.41 30.14 -2.97
N PRO A 23 -3.34 31.48 -2.79
CA PRO A 23 -2.12 32.23 -3.05
C PRO A 23 -1.02 31.64 -2.18
N ARG A 24 0.00 31.05 -2.82
CA ARG A 24 1.15 30.49 -2.11
C ARG A 24 2.23 31.54 -2.03
N ASP A 25 2.70 31.80 -0.81
CA ASP A 25 3.98 32.45 -0.61
C ASP A 25 5.10 31.60 -1.23
N VAL A 26 6.30 32.18 -1.39
CA VAL A 26 7.48 31.46 -1.88
C VAL A 26 7.70 30.20 -1.03
N ILE A 27 7.61 29.02 -1.66
CA ILE A 27 7.86 27.74 -0.99
C ILE A 27 9.34 27.66 -0.62
N ASP A 28 9.64 27.52 0.67
CA ASP A 28 10.99 27.19 1.15
C ASP A 28 11.19 25.67 1.05
N PRO A 29 12.06 25.16 0.16
CA PRO A 29 12.28 23.72 0.03
C PRO A 29 12.85 23.06 1.29
N ASN A 30 13.47 23.83 2.19
CA ASN A 30 14.02 23.33 3.44
C ASN A 30 12.99 23.31 4.59
N ASN A 31 11.86 23.99 4.40
CA ASN A 31 10.77 24.12 5.37
C ASN A 31 9.43 24.26 4.65
N PRO A 32 9.04 23.26 3.83
CA PRO A 32 7.88 23.37 2.96
C PRO A 32 6.58 23.60 3.73
N GLU A 33 6.49 23.13 4.97
CA GLU A 33 5.33 23.34 5.84
C GLU A 33 5.20 24.78 6.37
N ALA A 34 6.22 25.63 6.20
CA ALA A 34 6.06 27.06 6.51
C ALA A 34 4.99 27.72 5.63
N SER A 35 4.69 27.11 4.49
CA SER A 35 3.62 27.52 3.58
C SER A 35 2.24 26.94 3.95
N ASP A 36 2.16 26.07 4.96
CA ASP A 36 0.88 25.48 5.37
C ASP A 36 -0.10 26.57 5.85
N PRO A 37 -1.39 26.48 5.49
CA PRO A 37 -2.41 27.39 5.98
C PRO A 37 -2.44 27.42 7.52
N LYS A 38 -2.41 28.62 8.10
CA LYS A 38 -2.54 28.81 9.57
C LYS A 38 -3.93 28.45 10.09
N THR A 39 -4.93 28.46 9.22
CA THR A 39 -6.30 28.11 9.55
C THR A 39 -6.81 27.13 8.49
N PRO A 40 -7.25 25.92 8.85
CA PRO A 40 -7.81 24.99 7.90
C PRO A 40 -9.00 25.61 7.16
N PRO A 41 -9.06 25.54 5.81
CA PRO A 41 -10.25 25.92 5.08
C PRO A 41 -11.44 25.05 5.53
N LYS A 42 -12.61 25.68 5.71
CA LYS A 42 -13.85 24.98 6.07
C LYS A 42 -14.44 24.16 4.92
N LYS A 43 -13.97 24.39 3.70
CA LYS A 43 -14.42 23.69 2.50
C LYS A 43 -13.24 23.63 1.55
N LEU A 44 -13.00 22.46 0.97
CA LEU A 44 -11.97 22.27 -0.03
C LEU A 44 -12.53 22.67 -1.40
N ASP A 45 -11.75 23.45 -2.15
CA ASP A 45 -12.06 23.75 -3.54
C ASP A 45 -11.63 22.54 -4.38
N ARG A 46 -12.57 21.61 -4.61
CA ARG A 46 -12.26 20.34 -5.25
C ARG A 46 -11.70 20.59 -6.65
N LEU A 47 -10.51 20.05 -6.91
CA LEU A 47 -9.87 20.15 -8.21
C LEU A 47 -10.79 19.53 -9.28
N PRO A 48 -10.93 20.18 -10.45
CA PRO A 48 -11.74 19.63 -11.53
C PRO A 48 -11.17 18.28 -11.95
N ARG A 49 -12.04 17.27 -12.00
CA ARG A 49 -11.68 15.96 -12.53
C ARG A 49 -11.94 15.93 -14.04
N PRO A 50 -11.06 15.31 -14.84
CA PRO A 50 -11.36 15.05 -16.24
C PRO A 50 -12.61 14.18 -16.36
N ASP A 51 -13.32 14.29 -17.49
CA ASP A 51 -14.44 13.39 -17.81
C ASP A 51 -13.99 11.93 -17.65
N ASN A 52 -14.82 11.10 -17.01
CA ASN A 52 -14.50 9.69 -16.80
C ASN A 52 -14.45 8.96 -18.15
N PRO A 53 -13.26 8.59 -18.66
CA PRO A 53 -13.18 7.88 -19.93
C PRO A 53 -13.61 6.41 -19.77
N PHE A 54 -13.69 5.91 -18.52
CA PHE A 54 -13.99 4.52 -18.15
C PHE A 54 -15.46 4.27 -17.82
N LYS A 55 -16.35 5.24 -18.06
CA LYS A 55 -17.79 5.16 -17.70
C LYS A 55 -18.54 3.99 -18.37
N ASP A 56 -18.06 3.54 -19.52
CA ASP A 56 -18.64 2.41 -20.27
C ASP A 56 -18.01 1.06 -19.89
N GLY A 57 -17.12 1.06 -18.88
CA GLY A 57 -16.38 -0.09 -18.40
C GLY A 57 -15.20 -0.50 -19.29
N PHE A 58 -14.50 -1.56 -18.87
CA PHE A 58 -13.42 -2.16 -19.65
C PHE A 58 -13.98 -3.25 -20.56
N LYS A 59 -13.39 -3.39 -21.75
CA LYS A 59 -13.75 -4.48 -22.66
C LYS A 59 -13.22 -5.80 -22.10
N MET A 60 -13.96 -6.88 -22.31
CA MET A 60 -13.41 -8.22 -22.10
C MET A 60 -12.35 -8.52 -23.14
N ALA A 61 -11.22 -9.10 -22.71
CA ALA A 61 -10.25 -9.69 -23.61
C ALA A 61 -10.88 -10.88 -24.37
N PRO A 62 -10.32 -11.26 -25.53
CA PRO A 62 -10.86 -12.35 -26.34
C PRO A 62 -10.90 -13.67 -25.57
N THR A 63 -11.93 -14.48 -25.81
CA THR A 63 -12.10 -15.80 -25.19
C THR A 63 -11.03 -16.81 -25.60
N SER A 64 -10.26 -16.53 -26.67
CA SER A 64 -9.07 -17.30 -27.06
C SER A 64 -7.88 -17.08 -26.11
N CYS A 65 -7.91 -16.04 -25.26
CA CYS A 65 -6.92 -15.76 -24.23
C CYS A 65 -7.32 -16.45 -22.92
N THR A 66 -7.09 -17.76 -22.85
CA THR A 66 -7.42 -18.59 -21.68
C THR A 66 -6.27 -18.73 -20.67
N ASP A 67 -5.02 -18.53 -21.12
CA ASP A 67 -3.82 -18.60 -20.30
C ASP A 67 -2.91 -17.39 -20.58
N TRP A 68 -2.95 -16.41 -19.67
CA TRP A 68 -2.10 -15.20 -19.71
C TRP A 68 -0.67 -15.42 -19.23
N MET A 69 -0.29 -16.66 -18.89
CA MET A 69 1.10 -17.01 -18.65
C MET A 69 1.70 -17.68 -19.89
N LYS A 70 0.87 -18.35 -20.70
CA LYS A 70 1.26 -19.03 -21.95
C LYS A 70 0.23 -18.71 -23.07
N PRO A 71 0.13 -17.43 -23.48
CA PRO A 71 -0.85 -16.99 -24.47
C PRO A 71 -0.66 -17.71 -25.82
N SER A 72 -1.76 -18.13 -26.43
CA SER A 72 -1.74 -18.74 -27.77
C SER A 72 -1.52 -17.70 -28.87
N GLU A 73 -1.06 -18.13 -30.05
CA GLU A 73 -1.01 -17.27 -31.24
C GLU A 73 -2.39 -16.68 -31.58
N GLN A 74 -3.46 -17.47 -31.37
CA GLN A 74 -4.82 -17.02 -31.61
C GLN A 74 -5.22 -15.90 -30.64
N CYS A 75 -4.84 -15.99 -29.36
CA CYS A 75 -5.06 -14.92 -28.38
C CYS A 75 -4.46 -13.59 -28.86
N PHE A 76 -3.21 -13.58 -29.32
CA PHE A 76 -2.57 -12.35 -29.82
C PHE A 76 -3.27 -11.78 -31.05
N LYS A 77 -3.63 -12.64 -32.01
CA LYS A 77 -4.37 -12.22 -33.22
C LYS A 77 -5.70 -11.57 -32.84
N ASP A 78 -6.45 -12.19 -31.95
CA ASP A 78 -7.75 -11.69 -31.52
C ASP A 78 -7.64 -10.42 -30.68
N LEU A 79 -6.59 -10.32 -29.84
CA LEU A 79 -6.36 -9.15 -28.99
C LEU A 79 -6.05 -7.91 -29.84
N GLN A 80 -5.19 -8.07 -30.87
CA GLN A 80 -4.90 -7.04 -31.87
C GLN A 80 -6.11 -6.70 -32.76
N ALA A 81 -6.96 -7.69 -33.04
CA ALA A 81 -8.18 -7.51 -33.83
C ALA A 81 -9.34 -6.85 -33.06
N GLN A 82 -9.19 -6.63 -31.75
CA GLN A 82 -10.19 -5.99 -30.90
C GLN A 82 -9.76 -4.57 -30.47
N PRO A 83 -9.68 -3.59 -31.40
CA PRO A 83 -9.40 -2.22 -31.02
C PRO A 83 -10.60 -1.56 -30.30
N GLY A 84 -10.32 -0.50 -29.57
CA GLY A 84 -11.33 0.45 -29.08
C GLY A 84 -11.69 0.31 -27.60
N GLY A 85 -10.76 -0.11 -26.75
CA GLY A 85 -10.86 0.04 -25.31
C GLY A 85 -10.64 1.49 -24.83
N VAL A 86 -10.70 1.67 -23.52
CA VAL A 86 -10.44 2.97 -22.90
C VAL A 86 -8.94 3.09 -22.66
N ASN A 87 -8.36 4.19 -23.15
CA ASN A 87 -6.94 4.44 -22.98
C ASN A 87 -6.64 4.80 -21.52
N ALA A 88 -5.69 4.09 -20.92
CA ALA A 88 -5.12 4.48 -19.65
C ALA A 88 -4.25 5.75 -19.84
N PHE A 89 -3.87 6.42 -18.75
CA PHE A 89 -3.17 7.72 -18.82
C PHE A 89 -1.84 7.65 -19.58
N SER A 90 -1.17 6.50 -19.55
CA SER A 90 0.12 6.23 -20.20
C SER A 90 0.00 5.74 -21.64
N GLY A 91 -1.22 5.72 -22.18
CA GLY A 91 -1.57 4.97 -23.37
C GLY A 91 -1.98 3.53 -23.07
N GLY A 92 -2.37 2.82 -24.12
CA GLY A 92 -2.85 1.46 -24.05
C GLY A 92 -4.26 1.28 -23.50
N GLU A 93 -4.93 0.22 -23.94
CA GLU A 93 -6.33 -0.08 -23.65
C GLU A 93 -6.45 -0.98 -22.41
N LEU A 94 -7.26 -0.57 -21.43
CA LEU A 94 -7.62 -1.44 -20.30
C LEU A 94 -8.67 -2.46 -20.74
N LYS A 95 -8.38 -3.74 -20.46
CA LYS A 95 -9.26 -4.88 -20.76
C LYS A 95 -9.37 -5.83 -19.57
N TRP A 96 -10.52 -6.43 -19.36
CA TRP A 96 -10.70 -7.50 -18.39
C TRP A 96 -10.10 -8.81 -18.89
N ASP A 97 -9.43 -9.53 -18.01
CA ASP A 97 -9.20 -10.97 -18.20
C ASP A 97 -10.57 -11.68 -18.42
N SER A 98 -10.62 -12.64 -19.35
CA SER A 98 -11.82 -13.44 -19.61
C SER A 98 -12.28 -14.25 -18.38
N ASP A 99 -11.34 -14.63 -17.50
CA ASP A 99 -11.59 -15.25 -16.17
C ASP A 99 -11.13 -14.30 -15.05
N HIS A 100 -11.50 -13.02 -15.12
CA HIS A 100 -11.04 -12.00 -14.17
C HIS A 100 -11.44 -12.26 -12.71
N ARG A 101 -12.48 -13.06 -12.45
CA ARG A 101 -13.00 -13.39 -11.09
C ARG A 101 -13.36 -12.19 -10.21
N CYS A 102 -13.58 -11.02 -10.81
CA CYS A 102 -14.08 -9.85 -10.08
C CYS A 102 -15.59 -9.86 -10.04
N ASP A 103 -16.18 -9.65 -8.87
CA ASP A 103 -17.60 -9.31 -8.79
C ASP A 103 -17.89 -7.90 -9.34
N GLU A 104 -19.16 -7.52 -9.44
CA GLU A 104 -19.57 -6.21 -9.96
C GLU A 104 -19.00 -5.04 -9.13
N ARG A 105 -18.89 -5.21 -7.81
CA ARG A 105 -18.34 -4.19 -6.91
C ARG A 105 -16.85 -3.98 -7.19
N GLN A 106 -16.08 -5.06 -7.29
CA GLN A 106 -14.66 -5.02 -7.59
C GLN A 106 -14.39 -4.42 -8.97
N GLN A 107 -15.22 -4.73 -9.97
CA GLN A 107 -15.16 -4.11 -11.29
C GLN A 107 -15.38 -2.59 -11.22
N GLY A 108 -16.39 -2.14 -10.46
CA GLY A 108 -16.62 -0.72 -10.20
C GLY A 108 -15.44 -0.04 -9.51
N MET A 109 -14.83 -0.70 -8.51
CA MET A 109 -13.64 -0.17 -7.82
C MET A 109 -12.45 0.00 -8.75
N PHE A 110 -12.21 -0.94 -9.67
CA PHE A 110 -11.18 -0.82 -10.70
C PHE A 110 -11.41 0.35 -11.66
N GLN A 111 -12.65 0.54 -12.12
CA GLN A 111 -13.00 1.65 -13.01
C GLN A 111 -12.82 3.00 -12.32
N THR A 112 -13.26 3.12 -11.06
CA THR A 112 -13.03 4.30 -10.24
C THR A 112 -11.54 4.52 -10.01
N ALA A 113 -10.78 3.48 -9.65
CA ALA A 113 -9.34 3.59 -9.43
C ALA A 113 -8.58 4.00 -10.69
N ALA A 114 -8.96 3.49 -11.87
CA ALA A 114 -8.39 3.92 -13.14
C ALA A 114 -8.69 5.40 -13.44
N TRP A 115 -9.91 5.86 -13.15
CA TRP A 115 -10.28 7.27 -13.28
C TRP A 115 -9.56 8.17 -12.28
N ASP A 116 -9.41 7.72 -11.04
CA ASP A 116 -8.67 8.40 -9.99
C ASP A 116 -7.18 8.49 -10.37
N ALA A 117 -6.57 7.39 -10.81
CA ALA A 117 -5.19 7.36 -11.31
C ALA A 117 -5.00 8.34 -12.48
N HIS A 118 -5.94 8.39 -13.42
CA HIS A 118 -5.94 9.36 -14.52
C HIS A 118 -6.04 10.80 -14.01
N SER A 119 -6.88 11.06 -12.99
CA SER A 119 -7.03 12.38 -12.38
C SER A 119 -5.76 12.81 -11.63
N LEU A 120 -5.12 11.90 -10.89
CA LEU A 120 -3.86 12.13 -10.20
C LEU A 120 -2.73 12.42 -11.19
N ALA A 121 -2.60 11.60 -12.23
CA ALA A 121 -1.60 11.79 -13.28
C ALA A 121 -1.82 13.13 -14.00
N PHE A 122 -3.06 13.43 -14.41
CA PHE A 122 -3.40 14.69 -15.09
C PHE A 122 -3.06 15.93 -14.25
N ASN A 123 -3.35 15.91 -12.94
CA ASN A 123 -3.00 17.04 -12.06
C ASN A 123 -1.50 17.12 -11.78
N ALA A 124 -0.77 16.01 -11.85
CA ALA A 124 0.69 16.01 -11.75
C ALA A 124 1.38 16.52 -13.03
N ASP A 125 0.63 16.56 -14.15
CA ASP A 125 1.07 16.85 -15.52
C ASP A 125 1.02 18.34 -15.88
N ASP A 126 0.92 19.25 -14.90
CA ASP A 126 1.08 20.69 -15.17
C ASP A 126 2.37 20.94 -15.95
N GLU A 127 2.24 21.69 -17.06
CA GLU A 127 3.26 21.81 -18.11
C GLU A 127 4.64 22.06 -17.47
N PRO A 128 5.58 21.10 -17.61
CA PRO A 128 6.84 21.19 -16.93
C PRO A 128 7.57 22.48 -17.33
N ASP A 129 8.20 23.17 -16.38
CA ASP A 129 9.07 24.31 -16.69
C ASP A 129 9.97 23.93 -17.88
N GLY A 130 9.78 24.61 -19.01
CA GLY A 130 10.47 24.33 -20.27
C GLY A 130 11.99 24.51 -20.19
N HIS A 131 12.49 25.07 -19.08
CA HIS A 131 13.90 25.19 -18.76
C HIS A 131 14.47 23.96 -18.02
N ASN A 132 13.63 23.02 -17.60
CA ASN A 132 14.04 21.80 -16.90
C ASN A 132 13.97 20.58 -17.84
N ALA A 133 15.13 20.17 -18.36
CA ALA A 133 15.23 19.05 -19.30
C ALA A 133 14.73 17.70 -18.74
N LYS A 134 14.75 17.49 -17.40
CA LYS A 134 14.23 16.27 -16.76
C LYS A 134 12.70 16.22 -16.83
N HIS A 135 12.10 17.37 -16.65
CA HIS A 135 10.67 17.64 -16.69
C HIS A 135 10.11 17.50 -18.12
N VAL A 136 10.82 18.05 -19.11
CA VAL A 136 10.49 17.89 -20.56
C VAL A 136 10.69 16.45 -21.04
N ALA A 137 11.69 15.72 -20.52
CA ALA A 137 11.91 14.32 -20.86
C ALA A 137 10.80 13.41 -20.30
N LEU A 138 10.36 13.66 -19.06
CA LEU A 138 9.20 12.97 -18.47
C LEU A 138 7.95 13.17 -19.35
N TRP A 139 7.64 14.42 -19.71
CA TRP A 139 6.52 14.79 -20.57
C TRP A 139 6.53 14.08 -21.93
N LYS A 140 7.67 14.10 -22.65
CA LYS A 140 7.79 13.48 -23.97
C LYS A 140 7.67 11.96 -23.95
N THR A 141 8.00 11.33 -22.83
CA THR A 141 7.81 9.90 -22.63
C THR A 141 6.33 9.53 -22.54
N PHE A 142 5.50 10.38 -21.91
CA PHE A 142 4.06 10.14 -21.76
C PHE A 142 3.24 10.52 -22.99
N SER A 143 3.70 11.48 -23.80
CA SER A 143 2.89 12.03 -24.91
C SER A 143 2.86 11.19 -26.19
N THR A 144 3.70 10.14 -26.32
CA THR A 144 3.66 9.27 -27.51
C THR A 144 2.57 8.21 -27.34
N LYS A 145 1.45 8.36 -28.04
CA LYS A 145 0.37 7.36 -28.09
C LYS A 145 0.91 6.02 -28.58
N LYS A 146 1.18 5.10 -27.66
CA LYS A 146 1.42 3.69 -27.98
C LYS A 146 0.12 2.92 -27.78
N THR A 147 -0.20 2.07 -28.73
CA THR A 147 -1.34 1.14 -28.66
C THR A 147 -0.84 -0.20 -28.16
N PHE A 148 -1.27 -0.58 -26.97
CA PHE A 148 -0.98 -1.86 -26.33
C PHE A 148 -2.14 -2.20 -25.38
N ASP A 149 -2.21 -3.43 -24.90
CA ASP A 149 -3.28 -3.87 -23.99
C ASP A 149 -2.76 -4.02 -22.56
N ILE A 150 -3.53 -3.51 -21.60
CA ILE A 150 -3.35 -3.72 -20.17
C ILE A 150 -4.50 -4.58 -19.68
N ILE A 151 -4.20 -5.82 -19.32
CA ILE A 151 -5.18 -6.77 -18.81
C ILE A 151 -5.30 -6.60 -17.30
N VAL A 152 -6.52 -6.47 -16.79
CA VAL A 152 -6.80 -6.33 -15.35
C VAL A 152 -7.60 -7.53 -14.84
N SER A 153 -7.33 -7.92 -13.60
CA SER A 153 -7.94 -9.12 -13.01
C SER A 153 -7.98 -9.09 -11.47
N CYS A 154 -8.95 -9.80 -10.88
CA CYS A 154 -8.98 -10.16 -9.46
C CYS A 154 -8.45 -11.59 -9.22
N LYS A 155 -8.20 -12.34 -10.30
CA LYS A 155 -7.59 -13.66 -10.25
C LYS A 155 -6.12 -13.50 -9.94
N ASP A 156 -5.71 -14.15 -8.86
CA ASP A 156 -4.30 -14.24 -8.48
C ASP A 156 -3.58 -15.28 -9.34
N THR A 157 -3.20 -14.87 -10.54
CA THR A 157 -2.55 -15.74 -11.55
C THR A 157 -1.15 -16.21 -11.13
N LYS A 158 -0.54 -15.56 -10.14
CA LYS A 158 0.82 -15.82 -9.67
C LYS A 158 0.90 -16.23 -8.19
N ASN A 159 -0.24 -16.43 -7.53
CA ASN A 159 -0.34 -16.78 -6.11
C ASN A 159 0.44 -15.80 -5.19
N LEU A 160 0.36 -14.51 -5.50
CA LEU A 160 1.04 -13.45 -4.75
C LEU A 160 0.19 -12.74 -3.72
N CYS A 161 -1.13 -12.70 -3.89
CA CYS A 161 -2.01 -12.02 -2.95
C CYS A 161 -1.93 -12.55 -1.51
N PRO A 162 -1.63 -13.86 -1.26
CA PRO A 162 -1.40 -14.37 0.08
C PRO A 162 -0.04 -14.00 0.68
N VAL A 163 0.91 -13.50 -0.11
CA VAL A 163 2.26 -13.19 0.38
C VAL A 163 2.19 -12.00 1.33
N GLN A 164 2.88 -12.11 2.47
CA GLN A 164 2.98 -11.06 3.47
C GLN A 164 4.42 -10.60 3.66
N LYS A 165 4.60 -9.32 3.99
CA LYS A 165 5.88 -8.70 4.35
C LYS A 165 5.61 -7.72 5.47
N ASP A 166 6.39 -7.82 6.53
CA ASP A 166 6.22 -7.02 7.75
C ASP A 166 4.77 -7.12 8.30
N GLY A 167 4.17 -8.31 8.17
CA GLY A 167 2.79 -8.61 8.59
C GLY A 167 1.69 -8.02 7.69
N LYS A 168 2.04 -7.44 6.54
CA LYS A 168 1.10 -6.75 5.64
C LYS A 168 0.92 -7.53 4.36
N SER A 169 -0.29 -7.57 3.84
CA SER A 169 -0.61 -8.30 2.60
C SER A 169 -0.26 -7.49 1.36
N VAL A 170 -0.04 -8.19 0.25
CA VAL A 170 0.14 -7.56 -1.05
C VAL A 170 -1.15 -6.83 -1.48
N GLY A 171 -1.06 -5.57 -1.91
CA GLY A 171 -2.19 -4.77 -2.40
C GLY A 171 -2.54 -5.03 -3.86
N GLY A 172 -1.53 -5.35 -4.66
CA GLY A 172 -1.61 -5.62 -6.09
C GLY A 172 -0.25 -6.03 -6.63
N TYR A 173 -0.22 -6.41 -7.89
CA TYR A 173 1.01 -6.59 -8.64
C TYR A 173 0.76 -6.39 -10.13
N ALA A 174 1.83 -6.02 -10.83
CA ALA A 174 1.84 -5.92 -12.27
C ALA A 174 2.98 -6.74 -12.87
N PHE A 175 2.83 -7.14 -14.13
CA PHE A 175 3.93 -7.73 -14.90
C PHE A 175 3.78 -7.44 -16.39
N THR A 176 4.90 -7.54 -17.11
CA THR A 176 4.95 -7.44 -18.58
C THR A 176 5.24 -8.81 -19.17
N TYR A 177 4.35 -9.28 -20.04
CA TYR A 177 4.62 -10.42 -20.90
C TYR A 177 5.35 -9.96 -22.17
N SER A 178 6.42 -10.65 -22.55
CA SER A 178 7.19 -10.34 -23.75
C SER A 178 7.69 -11.61 -24.42
N GLY A 179 6.90 -12.16 -25.34
CA GLY A 179 7.26 -13.33 -26.14
C GLY A 179 7.39 -13.02 -27.62
N TRP A 180 7.78 -14.01 -28.42
CA TRP A 180 7.92 -13.87 -29.88
C TRP A 180 6.65 -13.38 -30.59
N LEU A 181 5.47 -13.68 -30.04
CA LEU A 181 4.16 -13.29 -30.59
C LEU A 181 3.75 -11.85 -30.30
N GLY A 182 4.41 -11.18 -29.35
CA GLY A 182 4.06 -9.82 -28.96
C GLY A 182 4.25 -9.56 -27.46
N TYR A 183 3.69 -8.43 -27.03
CA TYR A 183 3.73 -7.97 -25.65
C TYR A 183 2.34 -7.53 -25.20
N TYR A 184 2.04 -7.75 -23.92
CA TYR A 184 0.93 -7.14 -23.21
C TYR A 184 1.34 -6.92 -21.75
N TYR A 185 0.51 -6.16 -21.08
CA TYR A 185 0.70 -5.80 -19.69
C TYR A 185 -0.42 -6.41 -18.86
N TYR A 186 -0.14 -6.75 -17.62
CA TYR A 186 -1.10 -7.41 -16.76
C TYR A 186 -1.03 -6.82 -15.36
N ILE A 187 -2.19 -6.53 -14.76
CA ILE A 187 -2.33 -6.01 -13.40
C ILE A 187 -3.34 -6.88 -12.65
N THR A 188 -2.94 -7.38 -11.48
CA THR A 188 -3.83 -8.04 -10.53
C THR A 188 -3.95 -7.19 -9.27
N MET A 189 -5.17 -6.98 -8.79
CA MET A 189 -5.40 -6.36 -7.48
C MET A 189 -5.82 -7.39 -6.43
N CYS A 190 -5.31 -7.23 -5.22
CA CYS A 190 -5.50 -8.13 -4.10
C CYS A 190 -6.45 -7.52 -3.04
N ALA A 191 -6.75 -8.26 -1.97
CA ALA A 191 -7.73 -7.85 -0.96
C ALA A 191 -7.51 -6.44 -0.36
N PRO A 192 -6.28 -5.99 0.00
CA PRO A 192 -6.06 -4.65 0.56
C PRO A 192 -6.48 -3.51 -0.38
N PHE A 193 -6.37 -3.69 -1.70
CA PHE A 193 -6.86 -2.70 -2.67
C PHE A 193 -8.37 -2.49 -2.53
N PHE A 194 -9.15 -3.58 -2.40
CA PHE A 194 -10.61 -3.51 -2.26
C PHE A 194 -11.09 -3.06 -0.88
N GLN A 195 -10.18 -2.90 0.08
CA GLN A 195 -10.43 -2.36 1.42
C GLN A 195 -10.00 -0.89 1.56
N THR A 196 -9.31 -0.35 0.55
CA THR A 196 -8.84 1.04 0.54
C THR A 196 -9.91 1.95 -0.04
N ASP A 197 -10.04 3.16 0.52
CA ASP A 197 -10.95 4.17 -0.01
C ASP A 197 -10.50 4.65 -1.41
N ASP A 198 -11.46 5.06 -2.22
CA ASP A 198 -11.17 5.80 -3.46
C ASP A 198 -10.70 7.24 -3.17
N LEU A 199 -10.28 7.96 -4.22
CA LEU A 199 -9.77 9.32 -4.08
C LEU A 199 -10.82 10.26 -3.48
N MET A 200 -12.09 10.13 -3.86
CA MET A 200 -13.15 11.01 -3.37
C MET A 200 -13.47 10.73 -1.90
N GLY A 201 -13.51 9.47 -1.50
CA GLY A 201 -13.65 9.07 -0.10
C GLY A 201 -12.54 9.64 0.78
N LYS A 202 -11.29 9.67 0.28
CA LYS A 202 -10.19 10.34 0.99
C LYS A 202 -10.35 11.85 1.07
N ILE A 203 -10.79 12.50 0.00
CA ILE A 203 -11.08 13.94 0.00
C ILE A 203 -12.17 14.27 1.03
N ASP A 204 -13.26 13.52 1.04
CA ASP A 204 -14.38 13.72 1.96
C ASP A 204 -13.94 13.53 3.42
N LEU A 205 -13.12 12.51 3.69
CA LEU A 205 -12.55 12.27 5.01
C LEU A 205 -11.66 13.44 5.49
N ILE A 206 -10.79 13.94 4.61
CA ILE A 206 -9.88 15.04 4.92
C ILE A 206 -10.65 16.34 5.11
N GLU A 207 -11.60 16.66 4.22
CA GLU A 207 -12.46 17.85 4.32
C GLU A 207 -13.22 17.87 5.65
N LYS A 208 -13.79 16.73 6.04
CA LYS A 208 -14.49 16.59 7.32
C LYS A 208 -13.60 16.90 8.52
N GLU A 209 -12.42 16.30 8.60
CA GLU A 209 -11.50 16.51 9.73
C GLU A 209 -10.99 17.96 9.78
N MET A 210 -10.76 18.56 8.62
CA MET A 210 -10.38 19.98 8.52
C MET A 210 -11.50 20.91 9.02
N GLN A 211 -12.77 20.60 8.74
CA GLN A 211 -13.92 21.34 9.29
C GLN A 211 -13.99 21.27 10.82
N GLU A 212 -13.55 20.15 11.39
CA GLU A 212 -13.45 19.93 12.84
C GLU A 212 -12.19 20.59 13.44
N GLY A 213 -11.37 21.26 12.63
CA GLY A 213 -10.14 21.93 13.06
C GLY A 213 -8.94 21.00 13.19
N ASN A 214 -9.02 19.78 12.64
CA ASN A 214 -7.96 18.78 12.67
C ASN A 214 -7.30 18.61 11.28
N PRO A 215 -6.22 19.36 10.96
CA PRO A 215 -5.55 19.25 9.67
C PRO A 215 -4.65 18.02 9.55
N GLN A 216 -4.54 17.17 10.57
CA GLN A 216 -3.53 16.10 10.59
C GLN A 216 -3.60 15.18 9.37
N LYS A 217 -4.79 14.82 8.89
CA LYS A 217 -4.94 13.96 7.71
C LYS A 217 -4.61 14.67 6.39
N ALA A 218 -4.75 15.99 6.33
CA ALA A 218 -4.25 16.78 5.20
C ALA A 218 -2.71 16.89 5.22
N GLN A 219 -2.13 16.95 6.42
CA GLN A 219 -0.69 17.12 6.63
C GLN A 219 0.12 15.83 6.47
N GLN A 220 -0.48 14.65 6.63
CA GLN A 220 0.22 13.38 6.67
C GLN A 220 -0.10 12.54 5.43
N ALA A 221 0.93 12.26 4.62
CA ALA A 221 0.78 11.58 3.33
C ALA A 221 0.13 10.19 3.45
N VAL A 222 0.35 9.46 4.55
CA VAL A 222 -0.24 8.12 4.76
C VAL A 222 -1.78 8.12 4.70
N TRP A 223 -2.44 9.19 5.15
CA TRP A 223 -3.90 9.31 5.12
C TRP A 223 -4.47 9.61 3.72
N GLN A 224 -3.60 9.91 2.77
CA GLN A 224 -3.95 10.28 1.41
C GLN A 224 -3.86 9.08 0.44
N LYS A 225 -3.47 7.89 0.93
CA LYS A 225 -3.43 6.68 0.12
C LYS A 225 -4.83 6.31 -0.38
N SER A 226 -5.00 6.11 -1.68
CA SER A 226 -6.28 5.76 -2.30
C SER A 226 -6.12 4.60 -3.29
N THR A 227 -7.23 3.98 -3.70
CA THR A 227 -7.21 2.98 -4.79
C THR A 227 -6.64 3.55 -6.08
N GLY A 228 -6.87 4.84 -6.39
CA GLY A 228 -6.26 5.54 -7.52
C GLY A 228 -4.74 5.60 -7.44
N GLN A 229 -4.18 5.92 -6.27
CA GLN A 229 -2.72 5.91 -6.07
C GLN A 229 -2.14 4.49 -6.22
N MET A 230 -2.81 3.48 -5.66
CA MET A 230 -2.40 2.07 -5.78
C MET A 230 -2.45 1.59 -7.23
N PHE A 231 -3.49 1.93 -7.98
CA PHE A 231 -3.61 1.57 -9.39
C PHE A 231 -2.55 2.30 -10.25
N LEU A 232 -2.29 3.57 -9.96
CA LEU A 232 -1.22 4.34 -10.58
C LEU A 232 0.15 3.70 -10.33
N HIS A 233 0.43 3.26 -9.10
CA HIS A 233 1.66 2.53 -8.75
C HIS A 233 1.85 1.31 -9.67
N GLU A 234 0.84 0.44 -9.76
CA GLU A 234 0.94 -0.77 -10.59
C GLU A 234 1.12 -0.47 -12.08
N MET A 235 0.47 0.59 -12.56
CA MET A 235 0.68 1.05 -13.93
C MET A 235 2.11 1.52 -14.19
N MET A 236 2.80 2.09 -13.21
CA MET A 236 4.19 2.55 -13.36
C MET A 236 5.20 1.41 -13.47
N HIS A 237 4.86 0.18 -13.04
CA HIS A 237 5.69 -1.01 -13.28
C HIS A 237 5.67 -1.49 -14.73
N LEU A 238 4.67 -1.08 -15.51
CA LEU A 238 4.53 -1.51 -16.90
C LEU A 238 5.57 -0.82 -17.79
N GLU A 239 6.30 -1.60 -18.60
CA GLU A 239 7.35 -1.06 -19.49
C GLU A 239 6.83 -0.03 -20.51
N SER A 240 5.52 0.02 -20.74
CA SER A 240 4.90 0.99 -21.63
C SER A 240 4.87 2.41 -21.07
N VAL A 241 4.88 2.57 -19.75
CA VAL A 241 4.59 3.84 -19.07
C VAL A 241 5.85 4.68 -18.81
N GLY A 242 7.02 4.04 -18.66
CA GLY A 242 8.27 4.73 -18.32
C GLY A 242 9.43 4.48 -19.28
N ASN A 243 10.00 5.55 -19.83
CA ASN A 243 11.31 5.62 -20.49
C ASN A 243 12.10 6.84 -19.93
N PRO A 244 13.34 6.73 -19.40
CA PRO A 244 14.18 5.54 -19.34
C PRO A 244 13.45 4.40 -18.64
N LYS A 245 13.58 3.21 -19.22
CA LYS A 245 13.11 1.98 -18.62
C LYS A 245 13.49 2.02 -17.15
N ILE A 246 12.49 2.01 -16.26
CA ILE A 246 12.74 1.82 -14.84
C ILE A 246 13.62 0.56 -14.75
N LYS A 247 14.88 0.74 -14.32
CA LYS A 247 16.03 0.03 -14.91
C LYS A 247 15.88 -1.49 -14.76
N LEU A 248 15.95 -2.14 -15.92
CA LEU A 248 16.00 -3.58 -16.16
C LEU A 248 17.15 -4.24 -15.37
N ILE A 249 16.85 -4.74 -14.16
CA ILE A 249 17.38 -5.94 -13.51
C ILE A 249 16.67 -6.00 -12.14
N PHE A 250 15.66 -6.87 -12.04
CA PHE A 250 14.82 -7.16 -10.85
C PHE A 250 13.92 -6.02 -10.37
N LEU A 251 12.75 -5.84 -11.01
CA LEU A 251 11.74 -4.88 -10.58
C LEU A 251 10.98 -5.44 -9.38
N ILE A 252 11.47 -5.04 -8.23
CA ILE A 252 10.73 -4.79 -7.02
C ILE A 252 10.86 -3.25 -6.85
N ASP A 253 10.09 -2.58 -5.99
CA ASP A 253 10.35 -1.14 -5.69
C ASP A 253 11.86 -0.90 -5.42
N GLU A 254 12.40 0.31 -5.54
CA GLU A 254 13.85 0.48 -5.30
C GLU A 254 14.19 0.23 -3.82
N LEU A 255 15.23 -0.55 -3.52
CA LEU A 255 15.69 -0.68 -2.13
C LEU A 255 16.18 0.67 -1.60
N VAL A 256 15.70 1.14 -0.45
CA VAL A 256 16.26 2.32 0.23
C VAL A 256 17.78 2.18 0.38
N ASN A 257 18.28 0.98 0.69
CA ASN A 257 19.70 0.62 0.70
C ASN A 257 19.99 -0.50 -0.31
N PRO A 258 20.85 -0.30 -1.32
CA PRO A 258 21.15 -1.35 -2.30
C PRO A 258 21.81 -2.61 -1.70
N ASN A 259 22.35 -2.53 -0.49
CA ASN A 259 22.94 -3.66 0.22
C ASN A 259 21.97 -4.39 1.16
N ASP A 260 20.74 -3.91 1.28
CA ASP A 260 19.69 -4.50 2.12
C ASP A 260 18.76 -5.34 1.25
N VAL A 261 18.26 -6.46 1.77
CA VAL A 261 17.32 -7.33 1.08
C VAL A 261 15.86 -7.06 1.45
N GLN A 262 15.62 -6.23 2.49
CA GLN A 262 14.28 -6.00 3.06
C GLN A 262 13.80 -4.53 3.01
N GLY A 263 14.70 -3.55 2.91
CA GLY A 263 14.37 -2.13 2.91
C GLY A 263 13.82 -1.56 1.59
N TRP A 264 12.77 -2.14 1.02
CA TRP A 264 12.14 -1.66 -0.22
C TRP A 264 11.47 -0.28 -0.05
N ALA A 265 11.61 0.65 -1.00
CA ALA A 265 11.10 2.01 -0.93
C ALA A 265 9.59 2.11 -1.22
N TYR A 266 8.80 1.51 -0.33
CA TYR A 266 7.35 1.53 -0.37
C TYR A 266 6.76 2.47 0.69
N GLY A 267 5.69 3.15 0.35
CA GLY A 267 5.04 4.14 1.19
C GLY A 267 5.79 5.47 1.24
N PRO A 268 5.14 6.52 1.76
CA PRO A 268 5.63 7.88 1.62
C PRO A 268 6.96 8.09 2.38
N THR A 269 7.16 7.39 3.49
CA THR A 269 8.39 7.47 4.29
C THR A 269 9.59 6.93 3.52
N LEU A 270 9.51 5.70 3.01
CA LEU A 270 10.66 5.06 2.38
C LEU A 270 10.93 5.64 0.99
N VAL A 271 9.89 6.08 0.27
CA VAL A 271 10.01 6.88 -0.95
C VAL A 271 10.77 8.19 -0.71
N HIS A 272 10.43 8.91 0.36
CA HIS A 272 11.13 10.15 0.74
C HIS A 272 12.58 9.89 1.13
N MET A 273 12.85 8.83 1.90
CA MET A 273 14.22 8.41 2.24
C MET A 273 15.02 8.07 0.99
N LEU A 274 14.45 7.30 0.06
CA LEU A 274 15.09 6.97 -1.21
C LEU A 274 15.49 8.24 -1.96
N ALA A 275 14.58 9.22 -2.05
CA ALA A 275 14.82 10.47 -2.74
C ALA A 275 15.91 11.34 -2.08
N ARG A 276 16.02 11.32 -0.75
CA ARG A 276 17.00 12.12 0.02
C ARG A 276 18.38 11.50 0.12
N ARG A 277 18.50 10.18 -0.03
CA ARG A 277 19.75 9.47 0.22
C ARG A 277 20.86 10.00 -0.68
N ASN A 278 21.94 10.47 -0.08
CA ASN A 278 23.12 10.89 -0.82
C ASN A 278 23.91 9.64 -1.28
N LEU A 279 24.06 9.47 -2.59
CA LEU A 279 24.73 8.32 -3.19
C LEU A 279 25.69 8.80 -4.27
N ASN A 280 26.85 8.14 -4.38
CA ASN A 280 27.91 8.51 -5.32
C ASN A 280 27.50 8.33 -6.81
N ASP A 281 26.50 7.50 -7.10
CA ASP A 281 26.04 7.16 -8.46
C ASP A 281 24.72 7.86 -8.83
N GLY A 282 24.71 9.20 -8.89
CA GLY A 282 23.56 9.99 -9.35
C GLY A 282 22.54 10.41 -8.28
N GLY A 283 22.80 10.09 -7.00
CA GLY A 283 22.01 10.52 -5.84
C GLY A 283 20.61 9.90 -5.74
N GLY A 284 19.94 10.16 -4.60
CA GLY A 284 18.60 9.64 -4.30
C GLY A 284 17.53 10.03 -5.33
N ALA A 285 17.65 11.21 -5.94
CA ALA A 285 16.74 11.67 -6.99
C ALA A 285 16.80 10.84 -8.29
N SER A 286 17.95 10.21 -8.60
CA SER A 286 18.05 9.29 -9.75
C SER A 286 17.35 7.97 -9.46
N ARG A 287 17.48 7.46 -8.23
CA ARG A 287 16.84 6.19 -7.83
C ARG A 287 15.34 6.35 -7.61
N ALA A 288 14.91 7.46 -7.01
CA ALA A 288 13.48 7.78 -6.94
C ALA A 288 12.84 7.90 -8.34
N SER A 289 13.59 8.33 -9.37
CA SER A 289 13.08 8.34 -10.75
C SER A 289 12.98 6.96 -11.40
N THR A 290 13.48 5.91 -10.74
CA THR A 290 13.32 4.51 -11.13
C THR A 290 12.47 3.74 -10.12
N ASN A 291 11.65 4.41 -9.31
CA ASN A 291 10.78 3.76 -8.34
C ASN A 291 9.31 4.06 -8.67
N ALA A 292 8.49 3.02 -8.90
CA ALA A 292 7.08 3.19 -9.24
C ALA A 292 6.32 3.96 -8.15
N ASP A 293 6.55 3.61 -6.89
CA ASP A 293 5.89 4.26 -5.76
C ASP A 293 6.28 5.74 -5.63
N SER A 294 7.48 6.13 -6.05
CA SER A 294 7.89 7.54 -6.06
C SER A 294 7.03 8.40 -6.98
N TYR A 295 6.65 7.89 -8.15
CA TYR A 295 5.75 8.61 -9.05
C TYR A 295 4.30 8.62 -8.54
N ALA A 296 3.82 7.49 -8.02
CA ALA A 296 2.48 7.40 -7.45
C ALA A 296 2.32 8.36 -6.27
N TRP A 297 3.30 8.44 -5.37
CA TRP A 297 3.31 9.39 -4.26
C TRP A 297 3.51 10.83 -4.72
N LEU A 298 4.36 11.10 -5.72
CA LEU A 298 4.49 12.45 -6.27
C LEU A 298 3.15 12.98 -6.79
N ALA A 299 2.45 12.19 -7.61
CA ALA A 299 1.16 12.57 -8.17
C ALA A 299 0.10 12.75 -7.07
N ASN A 300 0.03 11.81 -6.13
CA ASN A 300 -0.90 11.87 -5.01
C ASN A 300 -0.63 13.07 -4.10
N SER A 301 0.61 13.28 -3.68
CA SER A 301 0.98 14.39 -2.80
C SER A 301 0.83 15.75 -3.48
N LYS A 302 1.15 15.89 -4.78
CA LYS A 302 0.87 17.13 -5.51
C LYS A 302 -0.63 17.42 -5.55
N TYR A 303 -1.46 16.43 -5.89
CA TYR A 303 -2.91 16.58 -5.91
C TYR A 303 -3.45 17.07 -4.55
N PHE A 304 -3.07 16.41 -3.46
CA PHE A 304 -3.53 16.81 -2.12
C PHE A 304 -2.94 18.13 -1.64
N TYR A 305 -1.71 18.48 -2.05
CA TYR A 305 -1.13 19.79 -1.76
C TYR A 305 -1.91 20.91 -2.45
N ASP A 306 -2.27 20.72 -3.73
CA ASP A 306 -3.07 21.66 -4.52
C ASP A 306 -4.50 21.79 -4.00
N LEU A 307 -5.08 20.68 -3.54
CA LEU A 307 -6.41 20.66 -2.94
C LEU A 307 -6.48 21.32 -1.55
N THR A 308 -5.52 21.05 -0.68
CA THR A 308 -5.61 21.39 0.76
C THR A 308 -4.75 22.58 1.17
N GLY A 309 -3.72 22.90 0.38
CA GLY A 309 -2.66 23.84 0.74
C GLY A 309 -1.64 23.30 1.76
N TYR A 310 -1.87 22.13 2.37
CA TYR A 310 -0.95 21.54 3.34
C TYR A 310 0.06 20.63 2.67
N PHE A 311 1.34 20.83 2.97
CA PHE A 311 2.41 19.97 2.46
C PHE A 311 2.24 18.53 3.00
N PRO A 312 2.07 17.50 2.14
CA PRO A 312 1.91 16.13 2.59
C PRO A 312 3.22 15.55 3.11
N ARG A 313 3.31 15.43 4.42
CA ARG A 313 4.51 14.96 5.12
C ARG A 313 4.46 13.45 5.29
N PRO A 314 5.51 12.72 4.91
CA PRO A 314 5.72 11.39 5.45
C PRO A 314 5.87 11.42 6.98
N PRO A 315 5.46 10.35 7.67
CA PRO A 315 5.85 10.14 9.07
C PRO A 315 7.36 10.37 9.27
N ASN A 316 7.71 11.12 10.31
CA ASN A 316 9.10 11.40 10.68
C ASN A 316 9.98 12.00 9.55
N TYR A 317 9.42 12.70 8.55
CA TYR A 317 10.18 13.19 7.37
C TYR A 317 11.38 14.12 7.66
N LYS A 318 11.47 14.71 8.88
CA LYS A 318 12.61 15.48 9.39
C LYS A 318 13.64 14.66 10.18
N GLY A 319 13.32 13.42 10.51
CA GLY A 319 14.22 12.50 11.20
C GLY A 319 15.49 12.26 10.38
N SER A 320 16.58 11.96 11.08
CA SER A 320 17.81 11.49 10.45
C SER A 320 17.56 10.10 9.85
N ASP A 321 18.17 9.81 8.69
CA ASP A 321 18.03 8.53 7.97
C ASP A 321 18.31 7.27 8.83
N ALA A 322 18.92 7.41 10.01
CA ALA A 322 19.33 6.33 10.91
C ALA A 322 18.27 5.84 11.92
N THR A 323 17.07 6.43 12.00
CA THR A 323 16.14 6.17 13.13
C THR A 323 14.70 5.80 12.72
N PHE A 324 14.51 5.10 11.60
CA PHE A 324 13.16 4.83 11.08
C PHE A 324 12.69 3.38 11.35
N ASP A 325 11.53 3.25 12.00
CA ASP A 325 10.76 2.01 12.11
C ASP A 325 9.79 1.88 10.92
N ALA A 326 9.77 0.71 10.27
CA ALA A 326 8.97 0.42 9.07
C ALA A 326 7.46 0.23 9.32
N GLN A 327 6.93 0.71 10.46
CA GLN A 327 5.60 0.31 10.94
C GLN A 327 4.41 0.92 10.18
N ASP A 328 4.58 2.00 9.41
CA ASP A 328 3.46 2.81 8.88
C ASP A 328 2.80 2.32 7.55
N GLN A 329 3.09 1.12 7.08
CA GLN A 329 2.48 0.57 5.85
C GLN A 329 1.19 -0.24 6.15
N ASP A 330 0.16 -0.25 5.30
CA ASP A 330 -1.03 -1.14 5.44
C ASP A 330 -1.08 -2.24 4.36
N GLY A 331 0.00 -2.38 3.59
CA GLY A 331 0.12 -3.29 2.45
C GLY A 331 1.39 -2.96 1.68
N TRP A 332 1.85 -3.84 0.80
CA TRP A 332 3.01 -3.63 -0.09
C TRP A 332 2.72 -4.31 -1.45
N MET A 333 3.56 -4.15 -2.46
CA MET A 333 3.30 -4.67 -3.81
C MET A 333 4.51 -5.46 -4.33
N LEU A 334 4.28 -6.44 -5.21
CA LEU A 334 5.28 -7.41 -5.64
C LEU A 334 5.41 -7.44 -7.16
N ASP A 335 6.59 -7.21 -7.72
CA ASP A 335 6.83 -7.36 -9.16
C ASP A 335 7.88 -8.48 -9.43
N PHE A 336 7.70 -9.20 -10.53
CA PHE A 336 8.54 -10.30 -11.01
C PHE A 336 9.38 -9.94 -12.23
N GLY A 337 9.21 -8.74 -12.77
CA GLY A 337 9.86 -8.26 -13.99
C GLY A 337 9.36 -8.93 -15.27
N ARG A 338 10.17 -8.79 -16.33
CA ARG A 338 9.87 -9.30 -17.68
C ARG A 338 9.83 -10.83 -17.71
N ILE A 339 8.71 -11.37 -18.18
CA ILE A 339 8.54 -12.80 -18.45
C ILE A 339 8.63 -13.00 -19.96
N THR A 340 9.71 -13.64 -20.39
CA THR A 340 9.95 -14.04 -21.77
C THR A 340 9.56 -15.49 -21.98
N ASP A 341 9.35 -15.86 -23.24
CA ASP A 341 8.97 -17.21 -23.68
C ASP A 341 10.09 -18.26 -23.50
N ASP A 342 11.34 -17.83 -23.41
CA ASP A 342 12.49 -18.68 -23.09
C ASP A 342 12.69 -18.94 -21.59
N LEU A 343 11.94 -18.26 -20.71
CA LEU A 343 11.97 -18.57 -19.29
C LEU A 343 11.20 -19.84 -19.01
N SER A 344 11.92 -20.84 -18.50
CA SER A 344 11.28 -22.05 -18.02
C SER A 344 10.42 -21.74 -16.80
N GLU A 345 9.42 -22.59 -16.55
CA GLU A 345 8.65 -22.55 -15.30
C GLU A 345 9.56 -22.69 -14.08
N ALA A 346 10.69 -23.40 -14.21
CA ALA A 346 11.72 -23.48 -13.20
C ALA A 346 12.41 -22.13 -12.98
N ASP A 347 12.64 -21.30 -14.00
CA ASP A 347 13.22 -19.96 -13.85
C ASP A 347 12.23 -18.97 -13.23
N ILE A 348 10.94 -19.06 -13.59
CA ILE A 348 9.88 -18.27 -12.96
C ILE A 348 9.74 -18.66 -11.49
N ASN A 349 9.71 -19.96 -11.21
CA ASN A 349 9.68 -20.48 -9.86
C ASN A 349 10.97 -20.17 -9.10
N ASP A 350 12.15 -20.17 -9.74
CA ASP A 350 13.41 -19.79 -9.10
C ASP A 350 13.46 -18.29 -8.81
N ARG A 351 12.88 -17.43 -9.67
CA ARG A 351 12.68 -16.01 -9.37
C ARG A 351 11.74 -15.81 -8.21
N LEU A 352 10.56 -16.44 -8.24
CA LEU A 352 9.61 -16.46 -7.13
C LEU A 352 10.30 -16.96 -5.87
N ASN A 353 11.02 -18.07 -5.93
CA ASN A 353 11.72 -18.67 -4.82
C ASN A 353 12.88 -17.80 -4.35
N ARG A 354 13.55 -17.00 -5.18
CA ARG A 354 14.56 -16.03 -4.73
C ARG A 354 13.93 -14.83 -4.04
N ILE A 355 12.81 -14.33 -4.57
CA ILE A 355 12.02 -13.24 -3.97
C ILE A 355 11.47 -13.70 -2.63
N VAL A 356 10.79 -14.85 -2.63
CA VAL A 356 10.29 -15.55 -1.44
C VAL A 356 11.43 -15.97 -0.53
N ALA A 357 12.60 -16.40 -1.01
CA ALA A 357 13.74 -16.74 -0.15
C ALA A 357 14.37 -15.49 0.47
N GLY A 358 14.44 -14.36 -0.24
CA GLY A 358 14.80 -13.07 0.37
C GLY A 358 13.77 -12.59 1.42
N MET A 359 12.52 -13.06 1.31
CA MET A 359 11.47 -12.87 2.32
C MET A 359 11.46 -13.97 3.39
N SER A 360 11.98 -15.15 3.08
CA SER A 360 11.99 -16.35 3.93
C SER A 360 13.36 -16.60 4.56
N THR A 361 14.35 -15.74 4.34
CA THR A 361 15.61 -15.74 5.09
C THR A 361 15.37 -15.16 6.49
N ILE A 362 14.48 -15.80 7.24
CA ILE A 362 14.93 -16.33 8.52
C ILE A 362 15.80 -17.51 8.09
N PRO A 363 17.15 -17.46 8.22
CA PRO A 363 17.98 -18.59 7.88
C PRO A 363 17.39 -19.84 8.56
N ALA A 364 17.26 -20.96 7.82
CA ALA A 364 16.81 -22.22 8.39
C ALA A 364 17.51 -22.40 9.74
N PRO A 365 16.77 -22.54 10.86
CA PRO A 365 17.34 -22.34 12.16
C PRO A 365 18.49 -23.34 12.31
N SER A 366 19.73 -22.82 12.30
CA SER A 366 20.71 -23.32 13.25
C SER A 366 19.95 -23.45 14.57
N SER A 367 20.12 -24.55 15.29
CA SER A 367 19.43 -24.87 16.55
C SER A 367 19.67 -23.80 17.64
N VAL A 368 19.21 -22.58 17.39
CA VAL A 368 19.31 -21.41 18.26
C VAL A 368 18.19 -21.63 19.23
N LYS A 369 18.61 -21.94 20.46
CA LYS A 369 17.71 -22.08 21.58
C LYS A 369 17.39 -20.68 22.09
N PRO A 370 16.13 -20.37 22.44
CA PRO A 370 15.83 -19.14 23.14
C PRO A 370 16.70 -19.02 24.39
N SER A 371 17.26 -17.84 24.61
CA SER A 371 18.12 -17.54 25.74
C SER A 371 17.39 -17.83 27.05
N LYS A 372 18.11 -18.37 28.03
CA LYS A 372 17.55 -18.63 29.36
C LYS A 372 17.27 -17.31 30.07
N GLY A 373 16.21 -17.27 30.87
CA GLY A 373 15.85 -16.10 31.66
C GLY A 373 14.91 -15.14 30.93
N LYS A 374 14.27 -15.62 29.86
CA LYS A 374 13.22 -14.91 29.12
C LYS A 374 11.87 -15.62 29.29
N SER A 375 10.80 -14.93 28.98
CA SER A 375 9.43 -15.44 29.04
C SER A 375 8.67 -15.05 27.79
N LEU A 376 7.78 -15.93 27.31
CA LEU A 376 6.74 -15.56 26.36
C LEU A 376 5.57 -15.04 27.18
N SER A 377 5.07 -13.85 26.89
CA SER A 377 3.84 -13.32 27.48
C SER A 377 2.78 -13.11 26.41
N ILE A 378 1.55 -13.52 26.70
CA ILE A 378 0.40 -13.43 25.79
C ILE A 378 -0.66 -12.55 26.46
N ALA A 379 -1.11 -11.53 25.75
CA ALA A 379 -2.12 -10.58 26.23
C ALA A 379 -3.20 -10.36 25.18
N ALA A 380 -4.43 -10.08 25.62
CA ALA A 380 -5.47 -9.58 24.74
C ALA A 380 -5.38 -8.05 24.66
N VAL A 381 -5.45 -7.53 23.44
CA VAL A 381 -5.48 -6.09 23.17
C VAL A 381 -6.79 -5.76 22.46
N SER A 382 -7.57 -4.85 23.04
CA SER A 382 -8.77 -4.29 22.41
C SER A 382 -8.46 -2.88 21.93
N GLN A 383 -8.76 -2.61 20.67
CA GLN A 383 -8.65 -1.29 20.07
C GLN A 383 -10.02 -0.84 19.57
N VAL A 384 -10.48 0.30 20.06
CA VAL A 384 -11.71 0.93 19.61
C VAL A 384 -11.42 1.76 18.37
N ASN A 385 -11.96 1.33 17.23
CA ASN A 385 -11.89 2.01 15.96
C ASN A 385 -13.18 2.81 15.74
N SER A 386 -13.05 4.12 15.62
CA SER A 386 -14.20 5.02 15.40
C SER A 386 -14.45 5.19 13.90
N HIS A 387 -15.66 4.85 13.47
CA HIS A 387 -16.13 4.98 12.10
C HIS A 387 -17.23 6.02 12.05
N GLY A 388 -16.92 7.29 11.78
CA GLY A 388 -17.93 8.34 11.63
C GLY A 388 -18.92 8.44 12.81
N THR A 389 -20.08 7.79 12.71
CA THR A 389 -21.15 7.72 13.72
C THR A 389 -21.18 6.44 14.56
N SER A 390 -20.33 5.45 14.26
CA SER A 390 -20.25 4.18 14.99
C SER A 390 -18.82 3.91 15.51
N ALA A 391 -18.69 2.92 16.38
CA ALA A 391 -17.39 2.42 16.81
C ALA A 391 -17.40 0.90 16.76
N SER A 392 -16.33 0.31 16.26
CA SER A 392 -16.05 -1.12 16.40
C SER A 392 -14.93 -1.32 17.42
N SER A 393 -14.92 -2.47 18.09
CA SER A 393 -13.78 -2.89 18.90
C SER A 393 -13.16 -4.10 18.25
N ASP A 394 -11.89 -4.00 17.90
CA ASP A 394 -11.11 -5.13 17.43
C ASP A 394 -10.31 -5.67 18.61
N ILE A 395 -10.46 -6.96 18.88
CA ILE A 395 -9.80 -7.62 20.00
C ILE A 395 -8.89 -8.69 19.41
N ALA A 396 -7.63 -8.73 19.80
CA ALA A 396 -6.68 -9.72 19.31
C ALA A 396 -5.68 -10.18 20.38
N TRP A 397 -5.22 -11.41 20.27
CA TRP A 397 -4.07 -11.91 21.00
C TRP A 397 -2.79 -11.25 20.48
N THR A 398 -1.95 -10.80 21.41
CA THR A 398 -0.64 -10.24 21.14
C THR A 398 0.42 -10.96 21.96
N PHE A 399 1.57 -11.20 21.35
CA PHE A 399 2.66 -11.99 21.91
C PHE A 399 3.87 -11.10 22.16
N TYR A 400 4.56 -11.31 23.27
CA TYR A 400 5.73 -10.54 23.67
C TYR A 400 6.80 -11.47 24.24
N THR A 401 8.08 -11.14 24.05
CA THR A 401 9.13 -11.62 24.94
C THR A 401 9.29 -10.65 26.11
N THR A 402 9.61 -11.18 27.29
CA THR A 402 9.99 -10.41 28.49
C THR A 402 11.14 -11.11 29.20
N SER A 403 11.76 -10.47 30.19
CA SER A 403 12.59 -11.19 31.17
C SER A 403 11.72 -11.99 32.15
N VAL A 404 12.18 -13.17 32.60
CA VAL A 404 11.46 -13.99 33.59
C VAL A 404 11.10 -13.18 34.83
N GLY A 405 9.87 -13.36 35.32
CA GLY A 405 9.35 -12.65 36.49
C GLY A 405 8.97 -11.19 36.22
N LYS A 406 9.13 -10.70 34.98
CA LYS A 406 8.57 -9.43 34.53
C LYS A 406 7.38 -9.71 33.63
N ALA A 407 6.20 -9.33 34.11
CA ALA A 407 5.02 -9.24 33.26
C ALA A 407 5.24 -8.17 32.17
N VAL A 408 4.57 -8.32 31.04
CA VAL A 408 4.41 -7.19 30.12
C VAL A 408 3.76 -6.07 30.92
N GLY A 409 4.45 -4.95 30.97
CA GLY A 409 4.05 -3.76 31.70
C GLY A 409 2.79 -3.14 31.13
N SER A 410 2.43 -2.01 31.72
CA SER A 410 1.24 -1.26 31.34
C SER A 410 1.25 -0.99 29.84
N CYS A 411 0.26 -1.53 29.14
CA CYS A 411 0.01 -1.20 27.74
C CYS A 411 1.00 -1.73 26.71
N GLY A 412 1.62 -2.89 26.98
CA GLY A 412 2.54 -3.53 26.04
C GLY A 412 3.99 -3.09 26.23
N GLU A 413 4.29 -2.25 27.23
CA GLU A 413 5.66 -1.92 27.62
C GLU A 413 6.38 -3.19 28.10
N THR A 414 7.45 -3.59 27.42
CA THR A 414 8.23 -4.77 27.77
C THR A 414 9.72 -4.49 27.63
N ASP A 415 10.55 -5.23 28.38
CA ASP A 415 12.01 -5.26 28.20
C ASP A 415 12.47 -6.29 27.15
N GLY A 416 11.53 -6.96 26.49
CA GLY A 416 11.75 -7.73 25.27
C GLY A 416 11.06 -7.08 24.06
N GLU A 417 10.51 -7.91 23.19
CA GLU A 417 9.98 -7.50 21.88
C GLU A 417 8.56 -8.03 21.68
N LYS A 418 7.74 -7.27 20.95
CA LYS A 418 6.45 -7.77 20.46
C LYS A 418 6.70 -8.72 19.29
N ILE A 419 6.09 -9.90 19.33
CA ILE A 419 6.22 -10.93 18.30
C ILE A 419 4.90 -11.06 17.53
N SER A 420 5.01 -11.16 16.21
CA SER A 420 3.89 -11.48 15.33
C SER A 420 3.90 -12.98 15.01
N PRO A 421 2.79 -13.71 15.19
CA PRO A 421 2.72 -15.11 14.76
C PRO A 421 2.96 -15.25 13.25
N LEU A 422 3.77 -16.24 12.88
CA LEU A 422 4.10 -16.60 11.50
C LEU A 422 3.02 -17.49 10.84
N GLY A 423 1.98 -17.84 11.59
CA GLY A 423 0.85 -18.64 11.12
C GLY A 423 0.13 -19.38 12.24
N GLY A 424 -0.88 -20.16 11.88
CA GLY A 424 -1.70 -20.96 12.79
C GLY A 424 -3.12 -20.41 12.95
N THR A 425 -3.67 -20.47 14.16
CA THR A 425 -4.98 -19.92 14.50
C THR A 425 -4.96 -18.39 14.38
N SER A 426 -6.10 -17.82 13.96
CA SER A 426 -6.27 -16.37 13.91
C SER A 426 -6.04 -15.75 15.30
N VAL A 427 -5.30 -14.66 15.35
CA VAL A 427 -5.12 -13.87 16.57
C VAL A 427 -6.37 -13.07 16.94
N SER A 428 -7.28 -12.85 15.98
CA SER A 428 -8.48 -12.04 16.17
C SER A 428 -9.53 -12.79 16.99
N LEU A 429 -10.09 -12.08 17.97
CA LEU A 429 -11.15 -12.54 18.85
C LEU A 429 -12.48 -11.88 18.44
N PRO A 430 -13.63 -12.50 18.77
CA PRO A 430 -14.93 -11.87 18.60
C PRO A 430 -14.97 -10.49 19.26
N SER A 431 -15.44 -9.48 18.54
CA SER A 431 -15.57 -8.11 19.04
C SER A 431 -16.53 -7.97 20.24
N SER A 432 -17.39 -8.96 20.46
CA SER A 432 -18.29 -9.06 21.60
C SER A 432 -17.63 -9.63 22.87
N MET A 433 -16.36 -10.01 22.81
CA MET A 433 -15.65 -10.59 23.96
C MET A 433 -15.47 -9.56 25.07
N ASP A 434 -15.81 -9.96 26.30
CA ASP A 434 -15.52 -9.17 27.48
C ASP A 434 -14.03 -9.31 27.84
N ILE A 435 -13.26 -8.26 27.54
CA ILE A 435 -11.83 -8.24 27.85
C ILE A 435 -11.57 -8.36 29.37
N ALA A 436 -12.52 -8.04 30.25
CA ALA A 436 -12.36 -8.22 31.69
C ALA A 436 -12.48 -9.68 32.16
N ASN A 437 -13.00 -10.57 31.30
CA ASN A 437 -13.13 -11.99 31.57
C ASN A 437 -12.54 -12.80 30.42
N LEU A 438 -11.21 -12.74 30.29
CA LEU A 438 -10.51 -13.35 29.17
C LEU A 438 -10.63 -14.87 29.18
N PRO A 439 -10.95 -15.49 28.02
CA PRO A 439 -10.70 -16.91 27.85
C PRO A 439 -9.19 -17.18 27.81
N TRP A 440 -8.81 -18.46 27.83
CA TRP A 440 -7.46 -18.85 27.49
C TRP A 440 -7.18 -18.58 26.00
N PRO A 441 -5.91 -18.36 25.59
CA PRO A 441 -5.56 -18.09 24.19
C PRO A 441 -5.64 -19.36 23.33
N ALA A 442 -6.86 -19.88 23.15
CA ALA A 442 -7.12 -21.11 22.41
C ALA A 442 -6.60 -21.00 20.96
N GLY A 443 -5.86 -22.01 20.52
CA GLY A 443 -5.29 -22.09 19.18
C GLY A 443 -3.89 -22.69 19.16
N GLU A 444 -3.35 -22.75 17.96
CA GLU A 444 -1.95 -23.07 17.67
C GLU A 444 -1.31 -21.85 17.00
N PHE A 445 -0.24 -21.30 17.56
CA PHE A 445 0.41 -20.09 17.06
C PHE A 445 1.89 -20.36 16.84
N LYS A 446 2.35 -20.21 15.60
CA LYS A 446 3.76 -20.37 15.22
C LYS A 446 4.50 -19.08 15.51
N LEU A 447 5.54 -19.13 16.32
CA LEU A 447 6.28 -17.97 16.82
C LEU A 447 7.76 -18.13 16.48
N ASP A 448 8.40 -17.03 16.10
CA ASP A 448 9.86 -16.93 16.09
C ASP A 448 10.31 -16.21 17.36
N ILE A 449 11.00 -16.95 18.24
CA ILE A 449 11.48 -16.45 19.51
C ILE A 449 13.01 -16.50 19.50
N GLU A 450 13.63 -15.34 19.31
CA GLU A 450 15.09 -15.20 19.25
C GLU A 450 15.74 -16.11 18.18
N GLY A 451 15.08 -16.27 17.02
CA GLY A 451 15.52 -17.13 15.92
C GLY A 451 15.12 -18.60 16.07
N ALA A 452 14.40 -18.96 17.14
CA ALA A 452 13.90 -20.30 17.37
C ALA A 452 12.44 -20.42 16.91
N ALA A 453 12.19 -21.38 16.01
CA ALA A 453 10.82 -21.74 15.60
C ALA A 453 10.09 -22.47 16.74
N CYS A 454 9.27 -21.74 17.48
CA CYS A 454 8.44 -22.26 18.57
C CYS A 454 6.95 -22.27 18.17
N GLU A 455 6.15 -23.04 18.88
CA GLU A 455 4.70 -23.15 18.66
C GLU A 455 3.97 -23.10 20.01
N TYR A 456 3.12 -22.11 20.22
CA TYR A 456 2.24 -22.08 21.40
C TYR A 456 0.94 -22.82 21.08
N LYS A 457 0.55 -23.77 21.94
CA LYS A 457 -0.70 -24.54 21.80
C LYS A 457 -1.55 -24.44 23.05
N CYS A 458 -2.83 -24.18 22.86
CA CYS A 458 -3.83 -24.12 23.92
C CYS A 458 -5.18 -24.61 23.38
N ASP A 459 -5.86 -25.47 24.12
CA ASP A 459 -7.19 -25.98 23.78
C ASP A 459 -8.33 -25.09 24.30
N GLY A 460 -7.99 -24.00 24.99
CA GLY A 460 -8.96 -23.09 25.61
C GLY A 460 -9.38 -23.48 27.03
N THR A 461 -8.81 -24.52 27.64
CA THR A 461 -9.17 -25.00 28.99
C THR A 461 -8.12 -24.70 30.06
N ASN A 462 -6.88 -24.43 29.65
CA ASN A 462 -5.74 -24.18 30.53
C ASN A 462 -4.78 -23.14 29.89
N PRO A 463 -3.74 -22.67 30.59
CA PRO A 463 -2.79 -21.70 30.05
C PRO A 463 -2.01 -22.12 28.79
N GLY A 464 -2.10 -23.39 28.36
CA GLY A 464 -1.39 -23.89 27.19
C GLY A 464 0.08 -24.19 27.46
N ARG A 465 0.81 -24.48 26.38
CA ARG A 465 2.22 -24.84 26.40
C ARG A 465 2.94 -24.30 25.19
N LEU A 466 4.22 -23.98 25.35
CA LEU A 466 5.11 -23.53 24.29
C LEU A 466 6.06 -24.67 23.90
N PHE A 467 6.02 -25.06 22.63
CA PHE A 467 6.80 -26.14 22.04
C PHE A 467 7.92 -25.52 21.19
N CYS A 468 9.16 -25.58 21.67
CA CYS A 468 10.35 -25.18 20.91
C CYS A 468 11.13 -26.45 20.51
N PRO A 469 12.10 -26.39 19.56
CA PRO A 469 12.68 -27.59 18.95
C PRO A 469 13.19 -28.67 19.92
N ASP A 470 13.77 -28.26 21.06
CA ASP A 470 14.38 -29.18 22.03
C ASP A 470 13.65 -29.24 23.39
N ARG A 471 12.51 -28.55 23.54
CA ARG A 471 11.80 -28.50 24.83
C ARG A 471 10.35 -28.10 24.73
N GLU A 472 9.57 -28.65 25.64
CA GLU A 472 8.23 -28.22 25.96
C GLU A 472 8.27 -27.37 27.25
N ILE A 473 7.67 -26.19 27.19
CA ILE A 473 7.64 -25.22 28.28
C ILE A 473 6.18 -25.07 28.72
N ALA A 474 5.90 -25.38 29.98
CA ALA A 474 4.58 -25.16 30.55
C ALA A 474 4.33 -23.67 30.72
N CYS A 475 3.13 -23.22 30.33
CA CYS A 475 2.71 -21.85 30.56
C CYS A 475 1.86 -21.75 31.83
N ASN A 476 1.83 -20.57 32.42
CA ASN A 476 1.10 -20.27 33.65
C ASN A 476 0.13 -19.12 33.41
N GLU A 477 -0.92 -19.07 34.21
CA GLU A 477 -1.83 -17.92 34.26
C GLU A 477 -1.09 -16.67 34.73
N ASP A 478 -1.23 -15.58 33.99
CA ASP A 478 -0.79 -14.28 34.50
C ASP A 478 -1.66 -13.89 35.71
N SER A 479 -1.02 -13.50 36.80
CA SER A 479 -1.72 -13.15 38.03
C SER A 479 -2.75 -12.02 37.87
N ALA A 480 -2.64 -11.20 36.82
CA ALA A 480 -3.58 -10.14 36.49
C ALA A 480 -4.85 -10.66 35.79
N LYS A 481 -4.79 -11.80 35.09
CA LYS A 481 -5.87 -12.33 34.23
C LYS A 481 -7.21 -12.48 34.97
N ALA A 482 -7.16 -12.99 36.19
CA ALA A 482 -8.35 -13.26 37.01
C ALA A 482 -8.92 -12.01 37.71
N ARG A 483 -8.25 -10.85 37.59
CA ARG A 483 -8.58 -9.62 38.31
C ARG A 483 -9.11 -8.57 37.35
N LYS A 484 -10.18 -7.86 37.73
CA LYS A 484 -10.72 -6.76 36.92
C LYS A 484 -9.70 -5.63 36.76
N GLU A 485 -8.89 -5.42 37.79
CA GLU A 485 -7.77 -4.47 37.82
C GLU A 485 -6.64 -4.88 36.86
N GLY A 486 -6.64 -6.12 36.34
CA GLY A 486 -5.73 -6.58 35.31
C GLY A 486 -6.02 -5.99 33.92
N VAL A 487 -7.21 -5.40 33.72
CA VAL A 487 -7.52 -4.65 32.50
C VAL A 487 -6.96 -3.24 32.60
N LEU A 488 -5.93 -2.99 31.83
CA LEU A 488 -5.26 -1.70 31.77
C LEU A 488 -5.82 -0.86 30.63
N GLN A 489 -6.10 0.42 30.91
CA GLN A 489 -6.57 1.39 29.93
C GLN A 489 -5.37 2.16 29.39
N CYS A 490 -5.14 2.03 28.09
CA CYS A 490 -3.93 2.47 27.38
C CYS A 490 -4.27 3.64 26.46
N GLY A 491 -4.35 4.83 27.05
CA GLY A 491 -4.96 5.98 26.39
C GLY A 491 -6.48 5.83 26.27
N SER A 492 -7.10 6.58 25.36
CA SER A 492 -8.57 6.68 25.30
C SER A 492 -9.26 5.51 24.59
N ARG A 493 -8.53 4.73 23.78
CA ARG A 493 -9.13 3.75 22.85
C ARG A 493 -8.50 2.36 22.88
N VAL A 494 -7.48 2.14 23.71
CA VAL A 494 -6.84 0.83 23.81
C VAL A 494 -7.02 0.26 25.21
N ARG A 495 -7.35 -1.03 25.29
CA ARG A 495 -7.34 -1.81 26.52
C ARG A 495 -6.39 -2.98 26.36
N PHE A 496 -5.69 -3.30 27.43
CA PHE A 496 -4.70 -4.36 27.48
C PHE A 496 -4.98 -5.27 28.67
N HIS A 497 -4.93 -6.58 28.48
CA HIS A 497 -5.10 -7.53 29.58
C HIS A 497 -4.23 -8.78 29.37
N ALA A 498 -3.23 -8.94 30.23
CA ALA A 498 -2.32 -10.09 30.21
C ALA A 498 -3.05 -11.38 30.60
N ALA A 499 -2.77 -12.48 29.90
CA ALA A 499 -3.45 -13.76 30.11
C ALA A 499 -2.50 -14.86 30.58
N VAL A 500 -1.39 -15.05 29.87
CA VAL A 500 -0.53 -16.22 30.04
C VAL A 500 0.94 -15.81 29.93
N TYR A 501 1.83 -16.51 30.66
CA TYR A 501 3.27 -16.44 30.41
C TYR A 501 3.93 -17.83 30.41
N CYS A 502 5.06 -17.98 29.71
CA CYS A 502 5.81 -19.24 29.60
C CYS A 502 7.32 -18.94 29.79
N ASP A 503 7.89 -19.30 30.94
CA ASP A 503 9.29 -19.00 31.29
C ASP A 503 10.27 -20.01 30.70
N PHE A 504 11.36 -19.55 30.06
CA PHE A 504 12.29 -20.40 29.33
C PHE A 504 13.78 -20.03 29.43
#